data_AF-A0A351DW39-F1
#
_entry.id   AF-A0A351DW39-F1
#
_cell.length_a   1.000
_cell.length_b   1.000
_cell.length_c   1.000
_cell.angle_alpha   90.00
_cell.angle_beta   90.00
_cell.angle_gamma   90.00
#
_symmetry.space_group_name_H-M   'P 1'
#
loop_
_entity.id
_entity.type
_entity.pdbx_description
1 polymer ?
#
loop_
_entity_poly.entity_id
_entity_poly.type
_entity_poly.pdbx_seq_one_letter_code
_entity_poly.pdbx_strand_id
1 'polypeptide(L)'
;FLLEHFSHILDYHFTAGVEEEFDVIAQGQMDWRAMLKRFYAPFKESVDTTLEHAERASGERILGVHPESGAQVLCRIGRYGPMAQIGGPDDEEKQYASLLPGQSIETLTLEEALDLFKLPRKLGEHEGKTVSAAIGRFGPYVRYDRTFVSLKAAEGDDPYTVTLERAVELIQAKLEADAKALIKVFEEDETVRVLNGRYGPYIKAGKVNATIPKTEKPEDVTWERAQELIEEAKKRPKRGRKKKS
;
A
#
# COMPACT_ATOMS: atom_id res chain seq x y z
N PHE A 1 20.51 10.59 -4.13
CA PHE A 1 19.78 11.50 -5.06
C PHE A 1 19.75 12.97 -4.64
N LEU A 2 18.82 13.46 -3.80
CA LEU A 2 18.73 14.92 -3.58
C LEU A 2 19.96 15.52 -2.87
N LEU A 3 20.44 14.86 -1.81
CA LEU A 3 21.69 15.24 -1.12
C LEU A 3 22.93 15.11 -2.01
N GLU A 4 22.85 14.30 -3.06
CA GLU A 4 23.97 13.96 -3.95
C GLU A 4 24.07 14.95 -5.11
N HIS A 5 22.94 15.40 -5.65
CA HIS A 5 22.88 16.33 -6.79
C HIS A 5 22.55 17.78 -6.39
N PHE A 6 21.97 18.01 -5.21
CA PHE A 6 21.53 19.34 -4.74
C PHE A 6 22.01 19.66 -3.32
N SER A 7 23.20 19.17 -2.94
CA SER A 7 23.80 19.36 -1.61
C SER A 7 23.83 20.82 -1.14
N HIS A 8 24.17 21.74 -2.05
CA HIS A 8 24.29 23.16 -1.73
C HIS A 8 22.95 23.81 -1.31
N ILE A 9 21.83 23.37 -1.88
CA ILE A 9 20.50 23.95 -1.61
C ILE A 9 19.88 23.35 -0.35
N LEU A 10 20.28 22.11 -0.01
CA LEU A 10 19.83 21.40 1.20
C LEU A 10 20.69 21.70 2.43
N ASP A 11 21.70 22.55 2.29
CA ASP A 11 22.54 22.99 3.40
C ASP A 11 21.81 24.00 4.31
N TYR A 12 21.98 23.85 5.61
CA TYR A 12 21.46 24.79 6.61
C TYR A 12 22.01 26.21 6.40
N HIS A 13 23.26 26.34 5.95
CA HIS A 13 23.85 27.64 5.65
C HIS A 13 23.16 28.35 4.47
N PHE A 14 22.69 27.59 3.49
CA PHE A 14 21.95 28.13 2.35
C PHE A 14 20.61 28.71 2.81
N THR A 15 19.86 27.97 3.64
CA THR A 15 18.58 28.45 4.17
C THR A 15 18.72 29.74 4.99
N ALA A 16 19.77 29.85 5.80
CA ALA A 16 20.04 31.05 6.59
C ALA A 16 20.36 32.26 5.71
N GLY A 17 21.16 32.09 4.65
CA GLY A 17 21.49 33.18 3.73
C GLY A 17 20.28 33.68 2.93
N VAL A 18 19.38 32.78 2.52
CA VAL A 18 18.15 33.18 1.81
C VAL A 18 17.20 33.97 2.71
N GLU A 19 17.08 33.62 3.99
CA GLU A 19 16.28 34.39 4.96
C GLU A 19 16.83 35.81 5.17
N GLU A 20 18.15 35.96 5.30
CA GLU A 20 18.79 37.28 5.39
C GLU A 20 18.53 38.12 4.13
N GLU A 21 18.59 37.50 2.95
CA GLU A 21 18.24 38.16 1.68
C GLU A 21 16.77 38.59 1.61
N PHE A 22 15.85 37.81 2.19
CA PHE A 22 14.43 38.21 2.28
C PHE A 22 14.22 39.41 3.20
N ASP A 23 14.94 39.50 4.30
CA ASP A 23 14.88 40.67 5.20
C ASP A 23 15.34 41.95 4.51
N VAL A 24 16.42 41.86 3.71
CA VAL A 24 16.93 43.00 2.92
C VAL A 24 15.92 43.44 1.84
N ILE A 25 15.22 42.49 1.20
CA ILE A 25 14.13 42.78 0.26
C ILE A 25 12.96 43.47 0.97
N ALA A 26 12.58 42.99 2.15
CA ALA A 26 11.48 43.56 2.95
C ALA A 26 11.77 45.01 3.36
N GLN A 27 13.04 45.34 3.57
CA GLN A 27 13.52 46.71 3.83
C GLN A 27 13.62 47.58 2.56
N GLY A 28 13.32 47.03 1.37
CA GLY A 28 13.38 47.74 0.09
C GLY A 28 14.80 48.00 -0.41
N GLN A 29 15.81 47.35 0.17
CA GLN A 29 17.22 47.56 -0.15
C GLN A 29 17.73 46.66 -1.28
N MET A 30 16.91 45.69 -1.71
CA MET A 30 17.23 44.77 -2.81
C MET A 30 16.00 44.50 -3.67
N ASP A 31 16.20 44.39 -4.99
CA ASP A 31 15.17 43.91 -5.91
C ASP A 31 15.04 42.39 -5.82
N TRP A 32 13.86 41.92 -5.45
CA TRP A 32 13.53 40.50 -5.36
C TRP A 32 13.73 39.75 -6.69
N ARG A 33 13.58 40.42 -7.83
CA ARG A 33 13.80 39.81 -9.16
C ARG A 33 15.27 39.50 -9.39
N ALA A 34 16.17 40.36 -8.90
CA ALA A 34 17.60 40.14 -9.00
C ALA A 34 18.05 38.95 -8.14
N MET A 35 17.51 38.84 -6.93
CA MET A 35 17.74 37.68 -6.05
C MET A 35 17.26 36.38 -6.70
N LEU A 36 16.00 36.35 -7.17
CA LEU A 36 15.45 35.16 -7.84
C LEU A 36 16.25 34.74 -9.06
N LYS A 37 16.70 35.71 -9.88
CA LYS A 37 17.49 35.40 -11.06
C LYS A 37 18.86 34.81 -10.69
N ARG A 38 19.49 35.33 -9.64
CA ARG A 38 20.76 34.82 -9.09
C ARG A 38 20.62 33.39 -8.56
N PHE A 39 19.51 33.07 -7.91
CA PHE A 39 19.22 31.72 -7.44
C PHE A 39 18.85 30.76 -8.59
N TYR A 40 17.91 31.17 -9.45
CA TYR A 40 17.26 30.27 -10.40
C TYR A 40 18.17 29.89 -11.57
N ALA A 41 19.07 30.76 -12.03
CA ALA A 41 19.99 30.44 -13.11
C ALA A 41 20.90 29.22 -12.81
N PRO A 42 21.69 29.20 -11.73
CA PRO A 42 22.52 28.04 -11.38
C PRO A 42 21.68 26.84 -10.92
N PHE A 43 20.54 27.07 -10.26
CA PHE A 43 19.64 25.98 -9.90
C PHE A 43 19.10 25.25 -11.13
N LYS A 44 18.66 26.00 -12.15
CA LYS A 44 18.15 25.42 -13.38
C LYS A 44 19.23 24.63 -14.11
N GLU A 45 20.45 25.16 -14.20
CA GLU A 45 21.58 24.43 -14.77
C GLU A 45 21.87 23.13 -14.01
N SER A 46 21.80 23.16 -12.67
CA SER A 46 21.94 21.96 -11.84
C SER A 46 20.82 20.95 -12.10
N VAL A 47 19.58 21.42 -12.27
CA VAL A 47 18.43 20.56 -12.63
C VAL A 47 18.59 19.95 -14.01
N ASP A 48 18.96 20.75 -15.01
CA ASP A 48 19.14 20.30 -16.40
C ASP A 48 20.28 19.28 -16.46
N THR A 49 21.43 19.55 -15.81
CA THR A 49 22.57 18.62 -15.67
C THR A 49 22.14 17.32 -14.96
N THR A 50 21.37 17.42 -13.89
CA THR A 50 20.87 16.24 -13.16
C THR A 50 19.88 15.45 -14.00
N LEU A 51 19.03 16.09 -14.80
CA LEU A 51 18.09 15.41 -15.69
C LEU A 51 18.81 14.68 -16.84
N GLU A 52 19.91 15.23 -17.33
CA GLU A 52 20.71 14.66 -18.42
C GLU A 52 21.66 13.55 -17.95
N HIS A 53 22.28 13.72 -16.77
CA HIS A 53 23.38 12.87 -16.33
C HIS A 53 23.08 12.01 -15.12
N ALA A 54 22.07 12.34 -14.31
CA ALA A 54 21.73 11.45 -13.23
C ALA A 54 21.13 10.18 -13.83
N GLU A 55 21.70 9.03 -13.47
CA GLU A 55 20.97 7.79 -13.57
C GLU A 55 19.63 8.05 -12.89
N ARG A 56 18.52 7.82 -13.61
CA ARG A 56 17.21 7.84 -12.96
C ARG A 56 17.38 7.00 -11.72
N ALA A 57 17.16 7.59 -10.55
CA ALA A 57 16.84 6.82 -9.37
C ALA A 57 15.53 6.10 -9.71
N SER A 58 15.64 5.01 -10.47
CA SER A 58 14.54 4.16 -10.91
C SER A 58 13.87 3.50 -9.70
N GLY A 59 14.44 3.74 -8.50
CA GLY A 59 14.20 2.99 -7.30
C GLY A 59 14.77 1.59 -7.42
N GLU A 60 15.42 1.23 -8.54
CA GLU A 60 15.93 -0.12 -8.80
C GLU A 60 17.36 -0.25 -8.29
N ARG A 61 17.57 -1.19 -7.38
CA ARG A 61 18.87 -1.55 -6.83
C ARG A 61 19.13 -3.02 -7.08
N ILE A 62 20.19 -3.32 -7.81
CA ILE A 62 20.60 -4.70 -8.05
C ILE A 62 21.29 -5.22 -6.80
N LEU A 63 20.78 -6.33 -6.25
CA LEU A 63 21.31 -6.95 -5.04
C LEU A 63 22.33 -8.05 -5.35
N GLY A 64 22.21 -8.69 -6.51
CA GLY A 64 23.12 -9.75 -6.95
C GLY A 64 22.44 -10.76 -7.87
N VAL A 65 22.87 -12.02 -7.78
CA VAL A 65 22.33 -13.15 -8.53
C VAL A 65 21.80 -14.22 -7.59
N HIS A 66 20.73 -14.89 -7.99
CA HIS A 66 20.12 -15.97 -7.25
C HIS A 66 21.03 -17.21 -7.31
N PRO A 67 21.39 -17.83 -6.18
CA PRO A 67 22.37 -18.92 -6.17
C PRO A 67 21.89 -20.18 -6.91
N GLU A 68 20.58 -20.48 -6.89
CA GLU A 68 20.04 -21.68 -7.55
C GLU A 68 19.66 -21.48 -9.03
N SER A 69 18.96 -20.38 -9.37
CA SER A 69 18.49 -20.11 -10.73
C SER A 69 19.49 -19.33 -11.59
N GLY A 70 20.50 -18.70 -11.00
CA GLY A 70 21.42 -17.78 -11.68
C GLY A 70 20.77 -16.46 -12.12
N ALA A 71 19.48 -16.26 -11.85
CA ALA A 71 18.73 -15.07 -12.26
C ALA A 71 19.12 -13.84 -11.44
N GLN A 72 19.05 -12.66 -12.05
CA GLN A 72 19.37 -11.40 -11.38
C GLN A 72 18.32 -11.06 -10.31
N VAL A 73 18.77 -10.61 -9.14
CA VAL A 73 17.90 -10.16 -8.04
C VAL A 73 18.02 -8.65 -7.90
N LEU A 74 16.89 -7.95 -7.94
CA LEU A 74 16.82 -6.50 -7.79
C LEU A 74 15.67 -6.08 -6.87
N CYS A 75 15.81 -4.94 -6.21
CA CYS A 75 14.75 -4.30 -5.44
C CYS A 75 14.28 -3.03 -6.13
N ARG A 76 12.97 -2.79 -6.19
CA ARG A 76 12.39 -1.60 -6.82
C ARG A 76 11.10 -1.12 -6.20
N ILE A 77 10.71 0.12 -6.51
CA ILE A 77 9.41 0.67 -6.13
C ILE A 77 8.39 0.38 -7.23
N GLY A 78 7.52 -0.60 -6.99
CA GLY A 78 6.41 -0.92 -7.90
C GLY A 78 5.16 -0.09 -7.64
N ARG A 79 4.11 -0.32 -8.45
CA ARG A 79 2.77 0.30 -8.29
C ARG A 79 2.12 0.11 -6.90
N TYR A 80 2.62 -0.85 -6.12
CA TYR A 80 2.07 -1.25 -4.84
C TYR A 80 3.03 -1.05 -3.66
N GLY A 81 4.18 -0.39 -3.89
CA GLY A 81 5.21 -0.19 -2.88
C GLY A 81 6.52 -0.90 -3.22
N PRO A 82 7.47 -0.92 -2.26
CA PRO A 82 8.77 -1.54 -2.45
C PRO A 82 8.66 -3.07 -2.60
N MET A 83 9.40 -3.64 -3.55
CA MET A 83 9.37 -5.05 -3.87
C MET A 83 10.73 -5.57 -4.34
N ALA A 84 11.02 -6.82 -4.05
CA ALA A 84 12.11 -7.59 -4.64
C ALA A 84 11.62 -8.33 -5.89
N GLN A 85 12.51 -8.51 -6.86
CA GLN A 85 12.26 -9.18 -8.12
C GLN A 85 13.43 -10.13 -8.42
N ILE A 86 13.11 -11.40 -8.71
CA ILE A 86 14.04 -12.36 -9.32
C ILE A 86 13.74 -12.39 -10.82
N GLY A 87 14.79 -12.28 -11.64
CA GLY A 87 14.72 -12.14 -13.08
C GLY A 87 14.88 -10.67 -13.50
N GLY A 88 15.68 -10.43 -14.53
CA GLY A 88 15.87 -9.13 -15.15
C GLY A 88 14.61 -8.61 -15.85
N PRO A 89 14.64 -7.36 -16.35
CA PRO A 89 13.54 -6.76 -17.12
C PRO A 89 13.17 -7.55 -18.38
N ASP A 90 14.10 -8.35 -18.91
CA ASP A 90 13.92 -9.09 -20.17
C ASP A 90 13.69 -10.60 -19.97
N ASP A 91 13.74 -11.10 -18.73
CA ASP A 91 13.50 -12.52 -18.43
C ASP A 91 12.00 -12.88 -18.52
N GLU A 92 11.67 -14.05 -19.07
CA GLU A 92 10.27 -14.52 -19.14
C GLU A 92 9.75 -14.98 -17.77
N GLU A 93 10.60 -15.58 -16.95
CA GLU A 93 10.26 -16.04 -15.60
C GLU A 93 10.63 -15.00 -14.54
N LYS A 94 9.70 -14.07 -14.29
CA LYS A 94 9.85 -13.07 -13.22
C LYS A 94 9.08 -13.48 -11.98
N GLN A 95 9.78 -13.53 -10.85
CA GLN A 95 9.14 -13.68 -9.56
C GLN A 95 9.17 -12.36 -8.81
N TYR A 96 8.13 -12.11 -8.03
CA TYR A 96 7.96 -10.86 -7.29
C TYR A 96 7.63 -11.14 -5.83
N ALA A 97 8.32 -10.46 -4.92
CA ALA A 97 8.02 -10.50 -3.50
C ALA A 97 7.95 -9.07 -2.94
N SER A 98 6.90 -8.76 -2.17
CA SER A 98 6.79 -7.45 -1.52
C SER A 98 7.69 -7.41 -0.29
N LEU A 99 8.33 -6.25 -0.04
CA LEU A 99 9.13 -6.04 1.17
C LEU A 99 8.23 -5.97 2.42
N LEU A 100 8.79 -6.35 3.56
CA LEU A 100 8.11 -6.23 4.86
C LEU A 100 8.05 -4.78 5.34
N PRO A 101 7.09 -4.44 6.22
CA PRO A 101 7.09 -3.15 6.91
C PRO A 101 8.41 -2.95 7.67
N GLY A 102 9.13 -1.87 7.38
CA GLY A 102 10.43 -1.54 7.99
C GLY A 102 11.65 -1.90 7.14
N GLN A 103 11.49 -2.73 6.11
CA GLN A 103 12.56 -2.97 5.14
C GLN A 103 12.63 -1.82 4.12
N SER A 104 13.83 -1.38 3.78
CA SER A 104 14.10 -0.37 2.75
C SER A 104 14.82 -0.99 1.56
N ILE A 105 14.49 -0.52 0.35
CA ILE A 105 15.20 -0.89 -0.88
C ILE A 105 16.70 -0.57 -0.80
N GLU A 106 17.08 0.45 -0.02
CA GLU A 106 18.47 0.93 0.09
C GLU A 106 19.31 0.09 1.04
N THR A 107 18.68 -0.54 2.04
CA THR A 107 19.39 -1.30 3.08
C THR A 107 19.25 -2.81 2.94
N LEU A 108 18.25 -3.28 2.17
CA LEU A 108 18.00 -4.72 2.01
C LEU A 108 19.22 -5.43 1.42
N THR A 109 19.55 -6.59 1.97
CA THR A 109 20.61 -7.48 1.50
C THR A 109 20.06 -8.54 0.54
N LEU A 110 20.94 -9.20 -0.21
CA LEU A 110 20.57 -10.30 -1.10
C LEU A 110 19.91 -11.45 -0.33
N GLU A 111 20.46 -11.82 0.83
CA GLU A 111 19.94 -12.91 1.67
C GLU A 111 18.52 -12.62 2.15
N GLU A 112 18.28 -11.42 2.67
CA GLU A 112 16.94 -10.99 3.09
C GLU A 112 15.95 -10.94 1.92
N ALA A 113 16.42 -10.55 0.72
CA ALA A 113 15.59 -10.56 -0.48
C ALA A 113 15.19 -11.98 -0.88
N LEU A 114 16.11 -12.95 -0.81
CA LEU A 114 15.84 -14.36 -1.08
C LEU A 114 14.86 -14.95 -0.08
N ASP A 115 14.93 -14.55 1.19
CA ASP A 115 13.97 -14.97 2.21
C ASP A 115 12.52 -14.56 1.85
N LEU A 116 12.32 -13.40 1.22
CA LEU A 116 11.00 -12.95 0.76
C LEU A 116 10.35 -13.93 -0.24
N PHE A 117 11.15 -14.66 -1.02
CA PHE A 117 10.66 -15.64 -2.00
C PHE A 117 10.36 -17.02 -1.41
N LYS A 118 10.69 -17.28 -0.15
CA LYS A 118 10.28 -18.51 0.57
C LYS A 118 8.77 -18.55 0.83
N LEU A 119 8.07 -17.43 0.67
CA LEU A 119 6.62 -17.33 0.76
C LEU A 119 6.00 -17.48 -0.65
N PRO A 120 4.84 -18.15 -0.80
CA PRO A 120 3.86 -18.51 0.22
C PRO A 120 4.17 -19.82 0.95
N ARG A 121 4.18 -19.78 2.30
CA ARG A 121 4.39 -20.97 3.14
C ARG A 121 3.06 -21.69 3.39
N LYS A 122 2.94 -22.95 2.98
CA LYS A 122 1.78 -23.80 3.35
C LYS A 122 1.93 -24.21 4.82
N LEU A 123 0.98 -23.80 5.67
CA LEU A 123 0.98 -24.12 7.10
C LEU A 123 0.28 -25.46 7.39
N GLY A 124 -0.69 -25.83 6.56
CA GLY A 124 -1.46 -27.05 6.72
C GLY A 124 -2.85 -26.95 6.12
N GLU A 125 -3.76 -27.77 6.63
CA GLU A 125 -5.17 -27.80 6.25
C GLU A 125 -6.04 -27.70 7.50
N HIS A 126 -7.10 -26.90 7.43
CA HIS A 126 -8.07 -26.71 8.50
C HIS A 126 -9.48 -26.83 7.89
N GLU A 127 -10.34 -27.67 8.45
CA GLU A 127 -11.71 -27.93 7.95
C GLU A 127 -11.77 -28.26 6.43
N GLY A 128 -10.77 -28.98 5.92
CA GLY A 128 -10.67 -29.35 4.49
C GLY A 128 -10.24 -28.21 3.56
N LYS A 129 -9.84 -27.06 4.09
CA LYS A 129 -9.34 -25.91 3.34
C LYS A 129 -7.86 -25.66 3.65
N THR A 130 -7.08 -25.33 2.62
CA THR A 130 -5.65 -25.04 2.77
C THR A 130 -5.42 -23.70 3.47
N VAL A 131 -4.52 -23.71 4.45
CA VAL A 131 -4.02 -22.53 5.15
C VAL A 131 -2.59 -22.24 4.68
N SER A 132 -2.35 -21.02 4.21
CA SER A 132 -1.01 -20.57 3.78
C SER A 132 -0.72 -19.14 4.27
N ALA A 133 0.54 -18.85 4.61
CA ALA A 133 1.00 -17.51 4.95
C ALA A 133 1.72 -16.89 3.74
N ALA A 134 1.41 -15.64 3.44
CA ALA A 134 1.99 -14.90 2.31
C ALA A 134 2.06 -13.40 2.62
N ILE A 135 2.81 -12.65 1.80
CA ILE A 135 2.86 -11.19 1.87
C ILE A 135 2.15 -10.61 0.66
N GLY A 136 1.28 -9.64 0.89
CA GLY A 136 0.54 -8.94 -0.17
C GLY A 136 0.64 -7.43 -0.03
N ARG A 137 -0.10 -6.72 -0.90
CA ARG A 137 -0.13 -5.24 -0.94
C ARG A 137 -0.48 -4.53 0.38
N PHE A 138 -1.09 -5.24 1.33
CA PHE A 138 -1.52 -4.69 2.61
C PHE A 138 -0.71 -5.25 3.78
N GLY A 139 0.41 -5.91 3.49
CA GLY A 139 1.26 -6.58 4.46
C GLY A 139 1.03 -8.10 4.52
N PRO A 140 1.65 -8.76 5.51
CA PRO A 140 1.55 -10.20 5.72
C PRO A 140 0.11 -10.65 6.04
N TYR A 141 -0.29 -11.80 5.50
CA TYR A 141 -1.62 -12.36 5.68
C TYR A 141 -1.61 -13.89 5.64
N VAL A 142 -2.60 -14.48 6.30
CA VAL A 142 -2.96 -15.88 6.16
C VAL A 142 -4.11 -15.99 5.16
N ARG A 143 -3.92 -16.84 4.16
CA ARG A 143 -4.95 -17.26 3.22
C ARG A 143 -5.58 -18.56 3.70
N TYR A 144 -6.90 -18.52 3.88
CA TYR A 144 -7.76 -19.65 4.15
C TYR A 144 -8.74 -19.80 2.99
N ASP A 145 -8.40 -20.61 1.99
CA ASP A 145 -9.14 -20.75 0.73
C ASP A 145 -9.41 -19.39 0.02
N ARG A 146 -10.62 -18.83 0.19
CA ARG A 146 -11.05 -17.51 -0.34
C ARG A 146 -11.00 -16.38 0.69
N THR A 147 -10.77 -16.70 1.95
CA THR A 147 -10.70 -15.76 3.06
C THR A 147 -9.25 -15.33 3.29
N PHE A 148 -9.06 -14.03 3.47
CA PHE A 148 -7.76 -13.42 3.70
C PHE A 148 -7.78 -12.76 5.08
N VAL A 149 -6.88 -13.16 5.95
CA VAL A 149 -6.77 -12.67 7.31
C VAL A 149 -5.42 -12.00 7.48
N SER A 150 -5.39 -10.71 7.75
CA SER A 150 -4.14 -9.99 7.99
C SER A 150 -3.45 -10.52 9.26
N LEU A 151 -2.15 -10.78 9.16
CA LEU A 151 -1.33 -11.07 10.33
C LEU A 151 -1.09 -9.77 11.11
N LYS A 152 -1.12 -9.86 12.43
CA LYS A 152 -0.92 -8.70 13.29
C LYS A 152 0.55 -8.65 13.71
N ALA A 153 1.37 -7.99 12.89
CA ALA A 153 2.77 -7.74 13.22
C ALA A 153 2.96 -7.07 14.59
N ALA A 154 1.97 -6.27 15.04
CA ALA A 154 1.96 -5.65 16.37
C ALA A 154 1.79 -6.66 17.53
N GLU A 155 1.21 -7.82 17.29
CA GLU A 155 1.10 -8.92 18.26
C GLU A 155 2.28 -9.91 18.14
N GLY A 156 3.28 -9.60 17.30
CA GLY A 156 4.45 -10.44 17.05
C GLY A 156 4.24 -11.52 15.97
N ASP A 157 3.12 -11.48 15.25
CA ASP A 157 2.84 -12.46 14.20
C ASP A 157 3.70 -12.18 12.95
N ASP A 158 4.62 -13.10 12.65
CA ASP A 158 5.50 -13.05 11.49
C ASP A 158 5.12 -14.14 10.46
N PRO A 159 5.01 -13.82 9.16
CA PRO A 159 4.66 -14.81 8.12
C PRO A 159 5.62 -16.00 8.02
N TYR A 160 6.87 -15.86 8.46
CA TYR A 160 7.87 -16.94 8.45
C TYR A 160 7.74 -17.88 9.63
N THR A 161 7.26 -17.41 10.79
CA THR A 161 7.24 -18.20 12.03
C THR A 161 5.83 -18.60 12.49
N VAL A 162 4.78 -17.97 11.93
CA VAL A 162 3.39 -18.24 12.31
C VAL A 162 3.05 -19.73 12.23
N THR A 163 2.39 -20.23 13.28
CA THR A 163 1.95 -21.63 13.39
C THR A 163 0.54 -21.81 12.84
N LEU A 164 0.16 -23.06 12.56
CA LEU A 164 -1.19 -23.40 12.13
C LEU A 164 -2.24 -23.01 13.18
N GLU A 165 -1.95 -23.25 14.46
CA GLU A 165 -2.85 -22.92 15.58
C GLU A 165 -3.16 -21.42 15.62
N ARG A 166 -2.11 -20.59 15.59
CA ARG A 166 -2.26 -19.13 15.57
C ARG A 166 -3.00 -18.64 14.32
N ALA A 167 -2.72 -19.25 13.17
CA ALA A 167 -3.44 -18.95 11.94
C ALA A 167 -4.94 -19.28 12.07
N VAL A 168 -5.29 -20.40 12.70
CA VAL A 168 -6.68 -20.82 12.95
C VAL A 168 -7.39 -19.86 13.90
N GLU A 169 -6.75 -19.43 14.99
CA GLU A 169 -7.31 -18.42 15.89
C GLU A 169 -7.70 -17.13 15.16
N LEU A 170 -6.79 -16.63 14.30
CA LEU A 170 -7.04 -15.42 13.50
C LEU A 170 -8.18 -15.64 12.50
N ILE A 171 -8.27 -16.82 11.89
CA ILE A 171 -9.36 -17.19 10.98
C ILE A 171 -10.70 -17.23 11.72
N GLN A 172 -10.76 -17.86 12.89
CA GLN A 172 -11.97 -17.95 13.71
C GLN A 172 -12.41 -16.57 14.18
N ALA A 173 -11.51 -15.76 14.72
CA ALA A 173 -11.81 -14.37 15.12
C ALA A 173 -12.35 -13.54 13.94
N LYS A 174 -11.85 -13.77 12.72
CA LYS A 174 -12.35 -13.12 11.52
C LYS A 174 -13.76 -13.61 11.14
N LEU A 175 -14.02 -14.91 11.20
CA LEU A 175 -15.34 -15.49 10.94
C LEU A 175 -16.38 -15.01 11.96
N GLU A 176 -16.02 -14.93 13.24
CA GLU A 176 -16.88 -14.39 14.30
C GLU A 176 -17.17 -12.90 14.09
N ALA A 177 -16.16 -12.12 13.71
CA ALA A 177 -16.34 -10.70 13.40
C ALA A 177 -17.26 -10.52 12.18
N ASP A 178 -17.11 -11.36 11.14
CA ASP A 178 -17.96 -11.33 9.96
C ASP A 178 -19.39 -11.81 10.26
N ALA A 179 -19.57 -12.79 11.15
CA ALA A 179 -20.87 -13.25 11.64
C ALA A 179 -21.58 -12.17 12.47
N LYS A 180 -20.86 -11.51 13.40
CA LYS A 180 -21.38 -10.38 14.19
C LYS A 180 -21.71 -9.17 13.31
N ALA A 181 -20.99 -8.99 12.21
CA ALA A 181 -21.29 -7.96 11.24
C ALA A 181 -22.53 -8.30 10.40
N LEU A 182 -22.87 -9.57 10.21
CA LEU A 182 -24.04 -9.98 9.44
C LEU A 182 -25.32 -9.77 10.27
N ILE A 183 -26.14 -8.81 9.83
CA ILE A 183 -27.42 -8.49 10.48
C ILE A 183 -28.54 -9.30 9.85
N LYS A 184 -28.62 -9.31 8.50
CA LYS A 184 -29.75 -9.90 7.78
C LYS A 184 -29.31 -10.40 6.40
N VAL A 185 -29.82 -11.56 5.99
CA VAL A 185 -29.74 -12.05 4.61
C VAL A 185 -31.16 -12.07 4.06
N PHE A 186 -31.35 -11.64 2.83
CA PHE A 186 -32.65 -11.71 2.16
C PHE A 186 -32.77 -13.07 1.45
N GLU A 187 -33.90 -13.75 1.63
CA GLU A 187 -34.14 -15.08 1.04
C GLU A 187 -34.39 -14.98 -0.47
N GLU A 188 -34.89 -13.83 -0.93
CA GLU A 188 -35.16 -13.54 -2.33
C GLU A 188 -33.88 -13.43 -3.17
N ASP A 189 -32.76 -13.03 -2.56
CA ASP A 189 -31.45 -12.94 -3.21
C ASP A 189 -30.31 -13.09 -2.18
N GLU A 190 -29.65 -14.25 -2.19
CA GLU A 190 -28.52 -14.58 -1.30
C GLU A 190 -27.29 -13.65 -1.50
N THR A 191 -27.25 -12.89 -2.59
CA THR A 191 -26.20 -11.90 -2.84
C THR A 191 -26.45 -10.59 -2.11
N VAL A 192 -27.67 -10.35 -1.62
CA VAL A 192 -28.08 -9.16 -0.87
C VAL A 192 -28.06 -9.45 0.63
N ARG A 193 -27.18 -8.75 1.34
CA ARG A 193 -27.03 -8.89 2.80
C ARG A 193 -26.85 -7.55 3.49
N VAL A 194 -27.45 -7.42 4.66
CA VAL A 194 -27.25 -6.29 5.57
C VAL A 194 -26.06 -6.59 6.47
N LEU A 195 -25.06 -5.72 6.42
CA LEU A 195 -23.82 -5.84 7.16
C LEU A 195 -23.58 -4.58 8.00
N ASN A 196 -23.00 -4.74 9.19
CA ASN A 196 -22.53 -3.63 10.01
C ASN A 196 -21.06 -3.31 9.69
N GLY A 197 -20.81 -2.14 9.12
CA GLY A 197 -19.47 -1.70 8.74
C GLY A 197 -18.90 -0.62 9.67
N ARG A 198 -17.63 -0.25 9.44
CA ARG A 198 -16.93 0.83 10.17
C ARG A 198 -17.67 2.18 10.17
N TYR A 199 -18.47 2.45 9.13
CA TYR A 199 -19.20 3.70 8.93
C TYR A 199 -20.70 3.59 9.23
N GLY A 200 -21.14 2.44 9.76
CA GLY A 200 -22.53 2.11 10.04
C GLY A 200 -23.07 0.97 9.17
N PRO A 201 -24.35 0.61 9.37
CA PRO A 201 -25.02 -0.47 8.65
C PRO A 201 -25.18 -0.17 7.16
N TYR A 202 -24.98 -1.19 6.34
CA TYR A 202 -25.07 -1.08 4.88
C TYR A 202 -25.55 -2.39 4.25
N ILE A 203 -26.20 -2.28 3.10
CA ILE A 203 -26.61 -3.39 2.26
C ILE A 203 -25.51 -3.65 1.23
N LYS A 204 -25.01 -4.88 1.17
CA LYS A 204 -24.09 -5.35 0.12
C LYS A 204 -24.88 -6.18 -0.86
N ALA A 205 -24.97 -5.72 -2.11
CA ALA A 205 -25.62 -6.39 -3.23
C ALA A 205 -24.60 -6.56 -4.37
N GLY A 206 -23.93 -7.71 -4.42
CA GLY A 206 -22.87 -7.99 -5.39
C GLY A 206 -21.73 -6.96 -5.34
N LYS A 207 -21.64 -6.10 -6.37
CA LYS A 207 -20.63 -5.02 -6.50
C LYS A 207 -21.08 -3.68 -5.91
N VAL A 208 -22.34 -3.54 -5.52
CA VAL A 208 -22.93 -2.30 -5.00
C VAL A 208 -23.05 -2.39 -3.48
N ASN A 209 -22.62 -1.32 -2.80
CA ASN A 209 -22.81 -1.16 -1.36
C ASN A 209 -23.72 0.05 -1.14
N ALA A 210 -24.92 -0.17 -0.60
CA ALA A 210 -25.88 0.88 -0.26
C ALA A 210 -25.84 1.14 1.25
N THR A 211 -25.66 2.40 1.66
CA THR A 211 -25.64 2.76 3.09
C THR A 211 -27.06 2.87 3.61
N ILE A 212 -27.34 2.25 4.78
CA ILE A 212 -28.65 2.41 5.43
C ILE A 212 -28.62 3.73 6.23
N PRO A 213 -29.61 4.63 6.05
CA PRO A 213 -29.72 5.84 6.85
C PRO A 213 -29.78 5.53 8.35
N LYS A 214 -29.12 6.35 9.17
CA LYS A 214 -29.10 6.18 10.65
C LYS A 214 -30.48 6.30 11.31
N THR A 215 -31.48 6.77 10.56
CA THR A 215 -32.88 6.89 10.98
C THR A 215 -33.62 5.55 10.96
N GLU A 216 -33.13 4.57 10.19
CA GLU A 216 -33.77 3.28 10.01
C GLU A 216 -32.99 2.17 10.75
N LYS A 217 -33.71 1.24 11.38
CA LYS A 217 -33.09 0.09 12.02
C LYS A 217 -32.71 -0.94 10.95
N PRO A 218 -31.47 -1.45 10.93
CA PRO A 218 -31.03 -2.38 9.88
C PRO A 218 -31.77 -3.72 9.86
N GLU A 219 -32.34 -4.13 11.00
CA GLU A 219 -33.11 -5.37 11.17
C GLU A 219 -34.48 -5.28 10.48
N ASP A 220 -35.10 -4.09 10.53
CA ASP A 220 -36.44 -3.82 10.02
C ASP A 220 -36.46 -3.49 8.52
N VAL A 221 -35.29 -3.42 7.87
CA VAL A 221 -35.21 -3.16 6.42
C VAL A 221 -35.89 -4.30 5.66
N THR A 222 -36.95 -3.98 4.92
CA THR A 222 -37.66 -4.90 4.03
C THR A 222 -36.92 -5.05 2.69
N TRP A 223 -37.26 -6.11 1.94
CA TRP A 223 -36.68 -6.36 0.62
C TRP A 223 -36.90 -5.18 -0.35
N GLU A 224 -38.11 -4.63 -0.39
CA GLU A 224 -38.45 -3.47 -1.22
C GLU A 224 -37.59 -2.26 -0.87
N ARG A 225 -37.46 -1.96 0.43
CA ARG A 225 -36.63 -0.85 0.91
C ARG A 225 -35.15 -1.07 0.58
N ALA A 226 -34.68 -2.32 0.66
CA ALA A 226 -33.32 -2.66 0.28
C ALA A 226 -33.07 -2.41 -1.22
N GLN A 227 -34.03 -2.76 -2.10
CA GLN A 227 -33.94 -2.50 -3.53
C GLN A 227 -33.92 -0.99 -3.84
N GLU A 228 -34.76 -0.20 -3.18
CA GLU A 228 -34.74 1.27 -3.32
C GLU A 228 -33.37 1.85 -2.98
N LEU A 229 -32.79 1.44 -1.84
CA LEU A 229 -31.48 1.90 -1.38
C LEU A 229 -30.36 1.45 -2.33
N ILE A 230 -30.46 0.25 -2.92
CA ILE A 230 -29.51 -0.25 -3.92
C ILE A 230 -29.59 0.58 -5.21
N GLU A 231 -30.80 0.88 -5.70
CA GLU A 231 -30.99 1.71 -6.89
C GLU A 231 -30.54 3.17 -6.66
N GLU A 232 -30.82 3.73 -5.48
CA GLU A 232 -30.29 5.04 -5.08
C GLU A 232 -28.76 5.02 -5.03
N ALA A 233 -28.16 3.96 -4.48
CA ALA A 233 -26.71 3.80 -4.44
C ALA A 233 -26.07 3.63 -5.82
N LYS A 234 -26.76 2.99 -6.78
CA LYS A 234 -26.31 2.91 -8.19
C LYS A 234 -26.35 4.28 -8.88
N LYS A 235 -27.35 5.11 -8.56
CA LYS A 235 -27.49 6.47 -9.10
C LYS A 235 -26.49 7.46 -8.51
N ARG A 236 -26.00 7.22 -7.29
CA ARG A 236 -24.97 8.07 -6.67
C ARG A 236 -23.64 7.93 -7.44
N PRO A 237 -22.98 9.05 -7.81
CA PRO A 237 -21.69 9.00 -8.48
C PRO A 237 -20.68 8.26 -7.60
N LYS A 238 -19.91 7.34 -8.19
CA LYS A 238 -18.83 6.65 -7.48
C LYS A 238 -17.92 7.72 -6.85
N ARG A 239 -17.83 7.75 -5.51
CA ARG A 239 -16.88 8.61 -4.80
C ARG A 239 -15.48 8.23 -5.29
N GLY A 240 -14.95 9.00 -6.24
CA GLY A 240 -13.58 8.90 -6.71
C GLY A 240 -12.66 9.05 -5.51
N ARG A 241 -11.73 8.10 -5.37
CA ARG A 241 -10.66 8.15 -4.38
C ARG A 241 -9.88 9.44 -4.69
N LYS A 242 -10.10 10.50 -3.90
CA LYS A 242 -9.37 11.77 -4.05
C LYS A 242 -7.90 11.41 -3.90
N LYS A 243 -7.14 11.41 -5.01
CA LYS A 243 -5.68 11.29 -4.98
C LYS A 243 -5.23 12.41 -4.05
N LYS A 244 -4.64 12.07 -2.90
CA LYS A 244 -3.77 13.01 -2.20
C LYS A 244 -2.61 13.23 -3.17
N SER A 245 -2.64 14.38 -3.84
CA SER A 245 -1.48 14.95 -4.53
C SER A 245 -0.39 15.20 -3.50
#